data_AF-B4IZ77-F1
#
_entry.id   AF-B4IZ77-F1
#
_cell.length_a   1.000
_cell.length_b   1.000
_cell.length_c   1.000
_cell.angle_alpha   90.00
_cell.angle_beta   90.00
_cell.angle_gamma   90.00
#
_symmetry.space_group_name_H-M   'P 1'
#
loop_
_entity.id
_entity.type
_entity.pdbx_description
1 polymer ?
#
loop_
_entity_poly.entity_id
_entity_poly.type
_entity_poly.pdbx_seq_one_letter_code
_entity_poly.pdbx_strand_id
1 'polypeptide(L)'
;MCNQQKKMKQQQNLSVNTSATSSPPSPTAAYALYLHREELRCHKAQSSRAAMTKIHLTSELIARTKENIGKCSQEDLQILARETIFKKRMQRHLHYRRQQLQAWLLARKQAKIGKQMQ
;
A
#
# COMPACT_ATOMS: atom_id res chain seq x y z
N MET A 1 -19.33 19.34 19.71
CA MET A 1 -20.15 20.33 18.99
C MET A 1 -19.28 21.52 18.63
N CYS A 2 -18.99 21.75 17.35
CA CYS A 2 -18.47 23.03 16.91
C CYS A 2 -18.95 23.30 15.48
N ASN A 3 -19.99 24.11 15.41
CA ASN A 3 -20.48 24.75 14.20
C ASN A 3 -19.67 26.02 13.97
N GLN A 4 -19.14 26.21 12.76
CA GLN A 4 -19.06 27.57 12.23
C GLN A 4 -19.14 27.57 10.71
N GLN A 5 -20.33 27.94 10.23
CA GLN A 5 -20.59 28.33 8.86
C GLN A 5 -19.80 29.59 8.53
N LYS A 6 -19.04 29.57 7.44
CA LYS A 6 -18.72 30.77 6.66
C LYS A 6 -19.16 30.54 5.22
N LYS A 7 -20.26 31.21 4.85
CA LYS A 7 -20.63 31.50 3.47
C LYS A 7 -19.60 32.48 2.90
N MET A 8 -19.02 32.19 1.74
CA MET A 8 -18.58 33.22 0.80
C MET A 8 -18.96 32.82 -0.62
N LYS A 9 -19.76 33.67 -1.26
CA LYS A 9 -20.08 33.66 -2.68
C LYS A 9 -18.87 34.23 -3.45
N GLN A 10 -18.38 33.45 -4.39
CA GLN A 10 -18.12 33.78 -5.80
C GLN A 10 -17.49 35.15 -6.13
N GLN A 11 -16.25 35.13 -6.62
CA GLN A 11 -15.84 36.04 -7.70
C GLN A 11 -14.82 35.36 -8.63
N GLN A 12 -15.23 35.25 -9.90
CA GLN A 12 -14.40 34.87 -11.03
C GLN A 12 -13.34 35.96 -11.26
N ASN A 13 -12.10 35.54 -11.53
CA ASN A 13 -11.20 36.28 -12.40
C ASN A 13 -10.40 35.27 -13.22
N LEU A 14 -10.79 35.09 -14.49
CA LEU A 14 -9.93 34.53 -15.51
C LEU A 14 -8.92 35.62 -15.88
N SER A 15 -7.66 35.43 -15.51
CA SER A 15 -6.55 36.05 -16.23
C SER A 15 -5.51 34.98 -16.45
N VAL A 16 -5.55 34.37 -17.64
CA VAL A 16 -4.51 33.48 -18.15
C VAL A 16 -3.77 34.26 -19.21
N ASN A 17 -2.67 34.90 -18.81
CA ASN A 17 -1.64 35.32 -19.74
C ASN A 17 -0.87 34.06 -20.17
N THR A 18 -1.16 33.57 -21.38
CA THR A 18 -0.34 32.58 -22.07
C THR A 18 0.93 33.24 -22.59
N SER A 19 2.00 33.21 -21.80
CA SER A 19 3.37 33.29 -22.32
C SER A 19 3.88 31.88 -22.60
N ALA A 20 4.23 31.63 -23.86
CA ALA A 20 4.71 30.36 -24.36
C ALA A 20 5.96 29.89 -23.62
N THR A 21 5.83 28.78 -22.90
CA THR A 21 6.93 27.87 -22.54
C THR A 21 6.39 26.45 -22.66
N SER A 22 7.12 25.59 -23.36
CA SER A 22 6.80 24.23 -23.81
C SER A 22 6.73 23.19 -22.67
N SER A 23 6.04 23.51 -21.59
CA SER A 23 5.73 22.59 -20.50
C SER A 23 4.34 21.99 -20.74
N PRO A 24 4.14 20.66 -20.63
CA PRO A 24 2.79 20.10 -20.64
C PRO A 24 1.95 20.82 -19.57
N PRO A 25 0.65 21.06 -19.81
CA PRO A 25 -0.22 21.72 -18.85
C PRO A 25 -0.12 20.95 -17.53
N SER A 26 0.27 21.65 -16.47
CA SER A 26 0.35 21.05 -15.15
C SER A 26 -1.03 20.45 -14.81
N PRO A 27 -1.07 19.22 -14.28
CA PRO A 27 -2.32 18.56 -14.00
C PRO A 27 -3.18 19.46 -13.11
N THR A 28 -4.44 19.68 -13.49
CA THR A 28 -5.40 20.40 -12.65
C THR A 28 -5.30 19.87 -11.22
N ALA A 29 -5.34 20.74 -10.20
CA ALA A 29 -5.13 20.33 -8.81
C ALA A 29 -6.00 19.12 -8.39
N ALA A 30 -7.23 19.04 -8.89
CA ALA A 30 -8.12 17.89 -8.70
C ALA A 30 -7.55 16.58 -9.28
N TYR A 31 -6.97 16.63 -10.48
CA TYR A 31 -6.36 15.49 -11.15
C TYR A 31 -5.06 15.05 -10.47
N ALA A 32 -4.23 15.99 -10.01
CA ALA A 32 -3.04 15.68 -9.20
C ALA A 32 -3.41 14.96 -7.90
N LEU A 33 -4.47 15.44 -7.21
CA LEU A 33 -5.00 14.78 -6.01
C LEU A 33 -5.59 13.39 -6.31
N TYR A 34 -6.23 13.22 -7.47
CA TYR A 34 -6.74 11.92 -7.92
C TYR A 34 -5.59 10.92 -8.16
N LEU A 35 -4.56 11.30 -8.91
CA LEU A 35 -3.40 10.44 -9.18
C LEU A 35 -2.69 10.02 -7.89
N HIS A 36 -2.47 10.97 -6.97
CA HIS A 36 -1.87 10.68 -5.67
C HIS A 36 -2.71 9.68 -4.86
N ARG A 37 -4.04 9.80 -4.88
CA ARG A 37 -4.95 8.83 -4.23
C ARG A 37 -4.87 7.44 -4.85
N GLU A 38 -4.82 7.37 -6.18
CA GLU A 38 -4.68 6.10 -6.90
C GLU A 38 -3.33 5.43 -6.64
N GLU A 39 -2.25 6.20 -6.60
CA GLU A 39 -0.91 5.69 -6.29
C GLU A 39 -0.85 5.12 -4.86
N LEU A 40 -1.43 5.82 -3.88
CA LEU A 40 -1.56 5.31 -2.51
C LEU A 40 -2.40 4.03 -2.42
N ARG A 41 -3.40 3.86 -3.30
CA ARG A 41 -4.25 2.67 -3.38
C ARG A 41 -3.51 1.49 -4.00
N CYS A 42 -2.82 1.72 -5.12
CA CYS A 42 -2.08 0.70 -5.87
C CYS A 42 -0.83 0.21 -5.12
N HIS A 43 -0.06 1.10 -4.50
CA HIS A 43 1.17 0.76 -3.80
C HIS A 43 0.95 -0.28 -2.69
N LYS A 44 -0.16 -0.16 -1.94
CA LYS A 44 -0.50 -1.10 -0.86
C LYS A 44 -0.91 -2.49 -1.35
N ALA A 45 -1.53 -2.59 -2.53
CA ALA A 45 -1.89 -3.87 -3.13
C ALA A 45 -0.68 -4.53 -3.82
N GLN A 46 0.14 -3.74 -4.52
CA GLN A 46 1.36 -4.22 -5.16
C GLN A 46 2.39 -4.69 -4.12
N SER A 47 2.52 -4.00 -2.98
CA SER A 47 3.44 -4.41 -1.91
C SER A 47 3.09 -5.77 -1.32
N SER A 48 1.79 -6.09 -1.17
CA SER A 48 1.35 -7.42 -0.70
C SER A 48 1.67 -8.52 -1.72
N ARG A 49 1.48 -8.26 -3.02
CA ARG A 49 1.82 -9.24 -4.07
C ARG A 49 3.32 -9.47 -4.14
N ALA A 50 4.11 -8.40 -4.16
CA ALA A 50 5.56 -8.49 -4.14
C ALA A 50 6.06 -9.22 -2.88
N ALA A 51 5.45 -8.99 -1.71
CA ALA A 51 5.78 -9.71 -0.49
C ALA A 51 5.47 -11.22 -0.59
N MET A 52 4.36 -11.61 -1.21
CA MET A 52 4.04 -13.02 -1.46
C MET A 52 5.04 -13.68 -2.40
N THR A 53 5.41 -13.01 -3.50
CA THR A 53 6.45 -13.50 -4.42
C THR A 53 7.80 -13.64 -3.69
N LYS A 54 8.17 -12.67 -2.85
CA LYS A 54 9.37 -12.76 -2.01
C LYS A 54 9.33 -13.98 -1.07
N ILE A 55 8.19 -14.26 -0.45
CA ILE A 55 8.01 -15.47 0.39
C ILE A 55 8.17 -16.74 -0.44
N HIS A 56 7.60 -16.79 -1.64
CA HIS A 56 7.70 -17.96 -2.51
C HIS A 56 9.15 -18.20 -2.93
N LEU A 57 9.82 -17.19 -3.48
CA LEU A 57 11.22 -17.29 -3.89
C LEU A 57 12.16 -17.66 -2.73
N THR A 58 11.96 -17.07 -1.54
CA THR A 58 12.76 -17.44 -0.35
C THR A 58 12.46 -18.85 0.14
N SER A 59 11.24 -19.36 -0.05
CA SER A 59 10.91 -20.75 0.29
C SER A 59 11.62 -21.74 -0.63
N GLU A 60 11.64 -21.45 -1.93
CA GLU A 60 12.38 -22.23 -2.93
C GLU A 60 13.88 -22.22 -2.65
N LEU A 61 14.45 -21.04 -2.35
CA LEU A 61 15.86 -20.90 -1.98
C LEU A 61 16.20 -21.76 -0.76
N ILE A 62 15.42 -21.65 0.32
CA ILE A 62 15.61 -22.46 1.53
C ILE A 62 15.51 -23.96 1.18
N ALA A 63 14.55 -24.39 0.36
CA ALA A 63 14.38 -25.78 0.00
C ALA A 63 15.62 -26.34 -0.72
N ARG A 64 16.12 -25.62 -1.73
CA ARG A 64 17.32 -25.98 -2.49
C ARG A 64 18.58 -26.05 -1.62
N THR A 65 18.73 -25.10 -0.69
CA THR A 65 19.86 -25.10 0.25
C THR A 65 19.74 -26.27 1.23
N LYS A 66 18.53 -26.62 1.69
CA LYS A 66 18.32 -27.78 2.60
C LYS A 66 18.58 -29.13 1.92
N GLU A 67 18.27 -29.26 0.64
CA GLU A 67 18.56 -30.49 -0.13
C GLU A 67 20.08 -30.77 -0.21
N ASN A 68 20.89 -29.71 -0.25
CA ASN A 68 22.35 -29.80 -0.33
C ASN A 68 23.06 -29.63 1.01
N ILE A 69 22.36 -29.85 2.15
CA ILE A 69 22.88 -29.48 3.48
C ILE A 69 24.20 -30.14 3.86
N GLY A 70 24.48 -31.34 3.33
CA GLY A 70 25.75 -32.03 3.54
C GLY A 70 26.95 -31.41 2.81
N LYS A 71 26.71 -30.52 1.85
CA LYS A 71 27.73 -29.78 1.07
C LYS A 71 27.65 -28.27 1.28
N CYS A 72 26.77 -27.80 2.16
CA CYS A 72 26.57 -26.38 2.40
C CYS A 72 27.82 -25.75 3.02
N SER A 73 28.22 -24.60 2.48
CA SER A 73 29.23 -23.76 3.09
C SER A 73 28.70 -23.10 4.37
N GLN A 74 29.60 -22.54 5.17
CA GLN A 74 29.21 -21.74 6.33
C GLN A 74 28.34 -20.53 5.93
N GLU A 75 28.61 -19.95 4.76
CA GLU A 75 27.83 -18.85 4.21
C GLU A 75 26.41 -19.27 3.88
N ASP A 76 26.22 -20.45 3.27
CA ASP A 76 24.90 -21.01 2.97
C ASP A 76 24.06 -21.23 4.23
N LEU A 77 24.69 -21.64 5.33
CA LEU A 77 24.02 -21.79 6.63
C LEU A 77 23.57 -20.44 7.20
N GLN A 78 24.39 -19.39 7.04
CA GLN A 78 24.03 -18.03 7.46
C GLN A 78 22.88 -17.47 6.61
N ILE A 79 22.93 -17.70 5.31
CA ILE A 79 21.85 -17.36 4.36
C ILE A 79 20.58 -18.10 4.80
N LEU A 80 20.63 -19.41 5.02
CA LEU A 80 19.45 -20.17 5.44
C LEU A 80 18.83 -19.65 6.73
N ALA A 81 19.65 -19.26 7.72
CA ALA A 81 19.17 -18.67 8.97
C ALA A 81 18.47 -17.31 8.73
N ARG A 82 19.11 -16.41 7.99
CA ARG A 82 18.59 -15.07 7.66
C ARG A 82 17.25 -15.18 6.91
N GLU A 83 17.19 -16.06 5.92
CA GLU A 83 16.06 -16.20 5.01
C GLU A 83 14.88 -16.85 5.74
N THR A 84 15.16 -17.79 6.65
CA THR A 84 14.15 -18.39 7.53
C THR A 84 13.52 -17.35 8.45
N ILE A 85 14.32 -16.47 9.06
CA ILE A 85 13.82 -15.38 9.90
C ILE A 85 13.00 -14.40 9.06
N PHE A 86 13.50 -14.02 7.88
CA PHE A 86 12.82 -13.11 6.96
C PHE A 86 11.45 -13.66 6.56
N LYS A 87 11.37 -14.91 6.11
CA LYS A 87 10.11 -15.58 5.73
C LYS A 87 9.09 -15.51 6.87
N LYS A 88 9.48 -15.89 8.09
CA LYS A 88 8.60 -15.84 9.27
C LYS A 88 8.13 -14.43 9.61
N ARG A 89 9.01 -13.42 9.51
CA ARG A 89 8.65 -12.01 9.74
C ARG A 89 7.66 -11.52 8.68
N MET A 90 7.90 -11.82 7.41
CA MET A 90 7.05 -11.40 6.31
C MET A 90 5.66 -12.04 6.38
N GLN A 91 5.58 -13.35 6.66
CA GLN A 91 4.30 -14.05 6.85
C GLN A 91 3.48 -13.44 7.99
N ARG A 92 4.11 -13.16 9.14
CA ARG A 92 3.44 -12.48 10.27
C ARG A 92 2.94 -11.10 9.87
N HIS A 93 3.75 -10.30 9.17
CA HIS A 93 3.35 -8.98 8.72
C HIS A 93 2.09 -9.02 7.83
N LEU A 94 2.07 -9.92 6.85
CA LEU A 94 0.92 -10.10 5.96
C LEU A 94 -0.31 -10.62 6.70
N HIS A 95 -0.12 -11.53 7.66
CA HIS A 95 -1.19 -12.04 8.51
C HIS A 95 -1.87 -10.93 9.32
N TYR A 96 -1.10 -10.11 10.04
CA TYR A 96 -1.66 -8.99 10.80
C TYR A 96 -2.29 -7.94 9.89
N ARG A 97 -1.70 -7.69 8.72
CA ARG A 97 -2.27 -6.77 7.74
C ARG A 97 -3.64 -7.23 7.24
N ARG A 98 -3.80 -8.54 6.99
CA ARG A 98 -5.07 -9.15 6.61
C ARG A 98 -6.12 -9.01 7.71
N GLN A 99 -5.75 -9.30 8.96
CA GLN A 99 -6.65 -9.13 10.11
C GLN A 99 -7.13 -7.69 10.26
N GLN A 100 -6.22 -6.71 10.18
CA GLN A 100 -6.57 -5.29 10.25
C GLN A 100 -7.56 -4.88 9.16
N LEU A 101 -7.34 -5.36 7.93
CA LEU A 101 -8.25 -5.09 6.82
C LEU A 101 -9.63 -5.69 7.05
N GLN A 102 -9.70 -6.93 7.53
CA GLN A 102 -10.96 -7.60 7.86
C GLN A 102 -11.72 -6.86 8.96
N ALA A 103 -11.04 -6.48 10.05
CA ALA A 103 -11.63 -5.71 11.13
C ALA A 103 -12.18 -4.36 10.63
N TRP A 104 -11.44 -3.66 9.76
CA TRP A 104 -11.88 -2.42 9.15
C TRP A 104 -13.14 -2.60 8.27
N LEU A 105 -13.19 -3.67 7.47
CA LEU A 105 -14.34 -3.98 6.62
C LEU A 105 -15.60 -4.25 7.45
N LEU A 106 -15.46 -5.01 8.55
CA LEU A 106 -16.56 -5.30 9.47
C LEU A 106 -17.07 -4.02 10.15
N ALA A 107 -16.18 -3.20 10.71
CA ALA A 107 -16.55 -1.92 11.32
C ALA A 107 -17.28 -1.00 10.32
N ARG A 108 -16.82 -0.98 9.06
CA ARG A 108 -17.47 -0.20 7.99
C ARG A 108 -18.86 -0.74 7.63
N LYS A 109 -19.07 -2.05 7.69
CA LYS A 109 -20.40 -2.67 7.47
C LYS A 109 -21.37 -2.29 8.60
N GLN A 110 -20.94 -2.39 9.85
CA GLN A 110 -21.76 -2.02 11.02
C GLN A 110 -22.18 -0.53 10.98
N ALA A 111 -21.25 0.37 10.64
CA ALA A 111 -21.55 1.79 10.50
C ALA A 111 -22.57 2.11 9.40
N LYS A 112 -22.66 1.29 8.34
CA LYS A 112 -23.68 1.45 7.30
C LYS A 112 -25.04 0.96 7.75
N ILE A 113 -25.10 -0.16 8.48
CA ILE A 113 -26.34 -0.73 9.01
C ILE A 113 -26.96 0.22 10.04
N GLY A 114 -26.15 0.76 10.96
CA GLY A 114 -26.63 1.72 11.96
C GLY A 114 -27.18 3.02 11.36
N LYS A 115 -26.70 3.44 10.18
CA LYS A 115 -27.22 4.59 9.44
C LYS A 115 -28.51 4.31 8.65
N GLN A 116 -28.88 3.05 8.45
CA GLN A 116 -30.12 2.68 7.77
C GLN A 116 -31.28 2.39 8.74
N MET A 117 -31.01 2.28 10.04
CA MET A 117 -32.04 2.12 11.08
C MET A 117 -32.38 3.43 11.81
N GLN A 118 -31.89 4.57 11.30
CA GLN A 118 -32.25 5.93 11.73
C GLN A 118 -32.86 6.66 10.53
#